data_AF-A0A8D8RHN2-F1
#
_entry.id   AF-A0A8D8RHN2-F1
#
_cell.length_a   1.000
_cell.length_b   1.000
_cell.length_c   1.000
_cell.angle_alpha   90.00
_cell.angle_beta   90.00
_cell.angle_gamma   90.00
#
_symmetry.space_group_name_H-M   'P 1'
#
loop_
_entity.id
_entity.type
_entity.pdbx_description
1 polymer ?
#
loop_
_entity_poly.entity_id
_entity_poly.type
_entity_poly.pdbx_seq_one_letter_code
_entity_poly.pdbx_strand_id
1 'polypeptide(L)'
;MPYDFQYYILISKLYKTDPTTTSKKKKNKQTGQPEPDILFSNAEEEVFDEESDLKFEFSVKNESDSGMVGGWMEDDATMTPYRRVLIISASKMDTIISKINAFVN
;
A
#
# COMPACT_ATOMS: atom_id res chain seq x y z
N MET A 1 0.52 -7.37 27.73
CA MET A 1 1.88 -7.15 27.19
C MET A 1 2.69 -6.41 28.24
N PRO A 2 4.00 -6.67 28.39
CA PRO A 2 4.84 -6.00 29.38
C PRO A 2 5.13 -4.52 29.05
N TYR A 3 4.74 -4.07 27.86
CA TYR A 3 4.91 -2.71 27.36
C TYR A 3 3.56 -2.12 26.93
N ASP A 4 3.44 -0.81 27.10
CA ASP A 4 2.32 0.00 26.63
C ASP A 4 2.78 0.84 25.42
N PHE A 5 2.68 0.24 24.23
CA PHE A 5 3.08 0.91 23.00
C PHE A 5 2.08 2.01 22.66
N GLN A 6 2.58 3.21 22.40
CA GLN A 6 1.74 4.33 21.95
C GLN A 6 1.55 4.37 20.43
N TYR A 7 2.50 3.79 19.69
CA TYR A 7 2.50 3.75 18.23
C TYR A 7 3.04 2.44 17.70
N TYR A 8 2.55 2.07 16.52
CA TYR A 8 3.04 0.98 15.69
C TYR A 8 3.58 1.55 14.38
N ILE A 9 4.64 0.92 13.88
CA ILE A 9 5.18 1.18 12.55
C ILE A 9 4.96 -0.07 11.71
N LEU A 10 4.25 0.08 10.59
CA LEU A 10 4.04 -0.98 9.61
C LEU A 10 4.74 -0.60 8.30
N ILE A 11 5.48 -1.53 7.72
CA ILE A 11 6.11 -1.36 6.41
C ILE A 11 5.42 -2.30 5.43
N SER A 12 4.61 -1.71 4.55
CA SER A 12 3.82 -2.43 3.56
C SER A 12 4.48 -2.44 2.18
N LYS A 13 4.31 -3.55 1.47
CA LYS A 13 4.78 -3.71 0.10
C LYS A 13 3.63 -3.39 -0.84
N LEU A 14 3.83 -2.42 -1.73
CA LEU A 14 2.83 -2.05 -2.73
C LEU A 14 3.46 -1.86 -4.10
N TYR A 15 2.61 -1.97 -5.11
CA TYR A 15 2.94 -1.74 -6.50
C TYR A 15 2.08 -0.60 -7.04
N LYS A 16 2.65 0.19 -7.93
CA LYS A 16 1.93 1.26 -8.63
C LYS A 16 1.99 1.01 -10.11
N THR A 17 0.84 1.04 -10.78
CA THR A 17 0.78 0.98 -12.24
C THR A 17 0.98 2.37 -12.81
N ASP A 18 1.65 2.45 -13.96
CA ASP A 18 1.74 3.71 -14.68
C ASP A 18 0.35 4.16 -15.19
N PRO A 19 0.00 5.44 -15.07
CA PRO A 19 -1.32 5.97 -15.46
C PRO A 19 -1.59 5.90 -16.97
N THR A 20 -0.61 5.47 -17.78
CA THR A 20 -0.70 5.31 -19.22
C THR A 20 -1.27 3.95 -19.66
N THR A 21 -1.31 2.95 -18.77
CA THR A 21 -1.68 1.57 -19.14
C THR A 21 -3.11 1.18 -18.75
N THR A 22 -3.77 1.86 -17.81
CA THR A 22 -5.13 1.53 -17.35
C THR A 22 -6.21 2.47 -17.88
N SER A 23 -7.15 1.91 -18.63
CA SER A 23 -8.27 2.60 -19.30
C SER A 23 -9.37 3.15 -18.36
N LYS A 24 -9.19 3.09 -17.03
CA LYS A 24 -10.19 3.50 -16.03
C LYS A 24 -9.62 4.55 -15.08
N LYS A 25 -9.65 5.82 -15.53
CA LYS A 25 -9.15 6.97 -14.75
C LYS A 25 -10.01 7.25 -13.51
N LYS A 26 -9.53 6.92 -12.30
CA LYS A 26 -9.91 7.64 -11.08
C LYS A 26 -9.10 8.94 -11.05
N LYS A 27 -9.75 10.08 -11.31
CA LYS A 27 -9.12 11.40 -11.17
C LYS A 27 -9.18 11.82 -9.71
N ASN A 28 -8.05 12.25 -9.15
CA ASN A 28 -8.06 12.89 -7.84
C ASN A 28 -8.87 14.21 -7.93
N LYS A 29 -9.90 14.35 -7.08
CA LYS A 29 -10.81 15.51 -7.09
C LYS A 29 -10.12 16.84 -6.76
N GLN A 30 -8.94 16.82 -6.14
CA GLN A 30 -8.22 18.03 -5.73
C GLN A 30 -7.18 18.53 -6.75
N THR A 31 -6.49 17.62 -7.44
CA THR A 31 -5.37 17.98 -8.34
C THR A 31 -5.68 17.74 -9.82
N GLY A 32 -6.75 17.01 -10.14
CA GLY A 32 -7.13 16.67 -11.51
C GLY A 32 -6.17 15.71 -12.22
N GLN A 33 -5.10 15.28 -11.54
CA GLN A 33 -4.12 14.34 -12.06
C GLN A 33 -4.63 12.89 -11.97
N PRO A 34 -4.23 12.02 -12.91
CA PRO A 34 -4.49 10.59 -12.80
C PRO A 34 -3.74 10.03 -11.60
N GLU A 35 -4.46 9.47 -10.63
CA GLU A 35 -3.82 8.72 -9.56
C GLU A 35 -3.38 7.35 -10.11
N PRO A 36 -2.15 6.91 -9.81
CA PRO A 36 -1.74 5.55 -10.14
C PRO A 36 -2.60 4.58 -9.32
N ASP A 37 -3.04 3.48 -9.94
CA ASP A 37 -3.69 2.41 -9.20
C ASP A 37 -2.65 1.80 -8.26
N ILE A 38 -2.99 1.79 -6.96
CA ILE A 38 -2.16 1.22 -5.90
C ILE A 38 -2.64 -0.20 -5.67
N LEU A 39 -1.71 -1.15 -5.74
CA LEU A 39 -1.94 -2.56 -5.42
C LEU A 39 -1.12 -2.93 -4.19
N PHE A 40 -1.81 -3.24 -3.09
CA PHE A 40 -1.17 -3.79 -1.89
C PHE A 40 -0.90 -5.28 -2.05
N SER A 41 0.08 -5.80 -1.30
CA SER A 41 0.41 -7.23 -1.34
C SER A 41 -0.66 -8.07 -0.65
N ASN A 42 -1.28 -7.52 0.39
CA ASN A 42 -2.44 -8.13 1.05
C ASN A 42 -3.58 -7.11 1.18
N ALA A 43 -4.83 -7.59 1.16
CA ALA A 43 -6.01 -6.74 1.20
C ALA A 43 -6.17 -6.01 2.56
N GLU A 44 -5.76 -6.63 3.66
CA GLU A 44 -5.81 -6.02 4.98
C GLU A 44 -4.93 -4.77 5.11
N GLU A 45 -3.87 -4.66 4.30
CA GLU A 45 -2.98 -3.49 4.29
C GLU A 45 -3.71 -2.21 3.86
N GLU A 46 -4.78 -2.31 3.07
CA GLU A 46 -5.62 -1.16 2.72
C GLU A 46 -6.27 -0.54 3.95
N VAL A 47 -6.71 -1.36 4.91
CA VAL A 47 -7.33 -0.90 6.17
C VAL A 47 -6.30 -0.18 7.04
N PHE A 48 -5.07 -0.72 7.12
CA PHE A 48 -3.98 -0.06 7.83
C PHE A 48 -3.60 1.27 7.17
N ASP A 49 -3.60 1.35 5.84
CA ASP A 49 -3.30 2.57 5.10
C ASP A 49 -4.36 3.67 5.31
N GLU A 50 -5.64 3.29 5.37
CA GLU A 50 -6.77 4.18 5.64
C GLU A 50 -6.69 4.76 7.06
N GLU A 51 -6.38 3.93 8.06
CA GLU A 51 -6.39 4.33 9.47
C GLU A 51 -5.08 4.96 9.96
N SER A 52 -4.01 4.91 9.15
CA SER A 52 -2.70 5.48 9.49
C SER A 52 -2.75 6.97 9.82
N ASP A 53 -2.00 7.39 10.84
CA ASP A 53 -1.86 8.81 11.21
C ASP A 53 -0.95 9.56 10.24
N LEU A 54 0.15 8.89 9.87
CA LEU A 54 1.13 9.40 8.93
C LEU A 54 1.57 8.27 8.01
N LYS A 55 1.74 8.61 6.75
CA LYS A 55 2.27 7.69 5.75
C LYS A 55 3.18 8.39 4.77
N PHE A 56 4.25 7.71 4.43
CA PHE A 56 5.13 8.10 3.34
C PHE A 56 5.61 6.84 2.63
N GLU A 57 6.08 7.02 1.40
CA GLU A 57 6.47 5.90 0.55
C GLU A 57 7.68 6.26 -0.28
N PHE A 58 8.42 5.24 -0.69
CA PHE A 58 9.58 5.37 -1.54
C PHE A 58 9.65 4.21 -2.51
N SER A 59 10.13 4.51 -3.73
CA SER A 59 10.31 3.51 -4.78
C SER A 59 11.51 2.65 -4.42
N VAL A 60 11.38 1.34 -4.62
CA VAL A 60 12.50 0.39 -4.52
C VAL A 60 12.84 -0.25 -5.85
N LYS A 61 12.39 0.35 -6.96
CA LYS A 61 12.68 -0.15 -8.31
C LYS A 61 14.15 -0.47 -8.54
N ASN A 62 15.06 0.31 -7.94
CA ASN A 62 16.51 0.16 -8.09
C ASN A 62 17.15 -0.71 -6.98
N GLU A 63 16.42 -1.07 -5.94
CA GLU A 63 16.90 -1.84 -4.77
C GLU A 63 16.30 -3.25 -4.72
N SER A 64 15.27 -3.52 -5.53
CA SER A 64 14.76 -4.86 -5.75
C SER A 64 15.76 -5.65 -6.60
N ASP A 65 16.81 -6.16 -5.96
CA ASP A 65 17.65 -7.24 -6.48
C ASP A 65 16.72 -8.40 -6.86
N SER A 66 16.53 -8.62 -8.16
CA SER A 66 16.31 -9.90 -8.87
C SER A 66 15.60 -11.09 -8.18
N GLY A 67 14.78 -10.89 -7.14
CA GLY A 67 14.19 -11.97 -6.33
C GLY A 67 12.86 -12.49 -6.85
N MET A 68 12.32 -11.84 -7.88
CA MET A 68 11.16 -12.31 -8.63
C MET A 68 11.48 -12.18 -10.13
N VAL A 69 12.58 -12.80 -10.56
CA VAL A 69 12.82 -13.17 -11.97
C VAL A 69 11.86 -14.34 -12.31
N GLY A 70 10.56 -14.08 -12.22
CA GLY A 70 9.57 -14.77 -13.03
C GLY A 70 9.40 -13.89 -14.26
N GLY A 71 9.63 -14.44 -15.45
CA GLY A 71 9.39 -13.71 -16.70
C GLY A 71 7.92 -13.34 -16.81
N TRP A 72 7.56 -12.14 -16.37
CA TRP A 72 6.30 -11.51 -16.72
C TRP A 72 6.48 -10.98 -18.14
N MET A 73 5.58 -11.42 -19.02
CA MET A 73 5.65 -11.24 -20.47
C MET A 73 5.71 -9.75 -20.81
N GLU A 74 6.31 -9.41 -21.96
CA GLU A 74 6.46 -8.02 -22.47
C GLU A 74 5.14 -7.22 -22.60
N ASP A 75 3.98 -7.86 -22.40
CA ASP A 75 2.64 -7.24 -22.40
C ASP A 75 2.12 -6.86 -20.99
N ASP A 76 2.80 -7.23 -19.90
CA ASP A 76 2.35 -6.88 -18.54
C ASP A 76 2.68 -5.41 -18.24
N ALA A 77 1.64 -4.63 -17.94
CA ALA A 77 1.74 -3.23 -17.55
C ALA A 77 2.85 -3.05 -16.49
N THR A 78 3.84 -2.20 -16.77
CA THR A 78 4.98 -1.99 -15.88
C THR A 78 4.51 -1.52 -14.51
N MET A 79 4.59 -2.42 -13.52
CA MET A 79 4.31 -2.11 -12.13
C MET A 79 5.60 -1.72 -11.43
N THR A 80 5.62 -0.52 -10.83
CA THR A 80 6.77 -0.06 -10.06
C THR A 80 6.60 -0.46 -8.58
N PRO A 81 7.57 -1.18 -7.98
CA PRO A 81 7.50 -1.57 -6.58
C PRO A 81 7.86 -0.41 -5.65
N TYR A 82 7.11 -0.27 -4.56
CA TYR A 82 7.31 0.71 -3.50
C TYR A 82 7.30 0.02 -2.13
N ARG A 83 7.82 0.72 -1.12
CA ARG A 83 7.45 0.46 0.27
C ARG A 83 6.75 1.69 0.82
N ARG A 84 5.71 1.45 1.61
CA ARG A 84 5.02 2.48 2.36
C ARG A 84 5.19 2.22 3.83
N VAL A 85 5.61 3.25 4.54
CA VAL A 85 5.75 3.24 6.00
C VAL A 85 4.51 3.92 6.57
N LEU A 86 3.82 3.22 7.46
CA LEU A 86 2.62 3.67 8.14
C LEU A 86 2.92 3.82 9.62
N ILE A 87 2.57 4.97 10.19
CA ILE A 87 2.63 5.23 11.63
C ILE A 87 1.19 5.23 12.15
N ILE A 88 0.92 4.40 13.16
CA ILE A 88 -0.43 4.13 13.65
C ILE A 88 -0.45 4.25 15.16
N SER A 89 -1.27 5.14 15.70
CA SER A 89 -1.55 5.23 17.14
C SER A 89 -2.11 3.91 17.65
N ALA A 90 -1.61 3.42 18.78
CA ALA A 90 -2.03 2.13 19.33
C ALA A 90 -3.52 2.09 19.68
N SER A 91 -4.12 3.24 20.00
CA SER A 91 -5.56 3.40 20.23
C SER A 91 -6.43 3.04 19.03
N LYS A 92 -5.88 3.08 17.80
CA LYS A 92 -6.60 2.72 16.57
C LYS A 92 -6.57 1.22 16.26
N MET A 93 -5.74 0.45 16.97
CA MET A 93 -5.51 -0.95 16.64
C MET A 93 -6.79 -1.80 16.76
N ASP A 94 -7.59 -1.58 17.81
CA ASP A 94 -8.85 -2.30 17.99
C ASP A 94 -9.85 -2.02 16.86
N THR A 95 -9.92 -0.77 16.39
CA THR A 95 -10.74 -0.36 15.25
C THR A 95 -10.27 -1.04 13.97
N ILE A 96 -8.95 -1.05 13.71
CA ILE A 96 -8.37 -1.67 12.53
C ILE A 96 -8.66 -3.18 12.50
N ILE A 97 -8.41 -3.87 13.61
CA ILE A 97 -8.67 -5.31 13.73
C ILE A 97 -10.16 -5.60 13.51
N SER A 98 -11.05 -4.78 14.08
CA SER A 98 -12.49 -4.92 13.89
C SER A 98 -12.90 -4.76 12.42
N LYS A 99 -12.33 -3.78 11.71
CA LYS A 99 -12.54 -3.58 10.28
C LYS A 99 -12.05 -4.79 9.47
N ILE A 100 -10.83 -5.27 9.72
CA ILE A 100 -10.25 -6.44 9.03
C ILE A 100 -11.13 -7.69 9.24
N ASN A 101 -11.57 -7.94 10.47
CA ASN A 101 -12.45 -9.07 10.77
C ASN A 101 -13.79 -8.98 10.04
N ALA A 102 -14.31 -7.78 9.80
CA ALA A 102 -15.53 -7.58 9.02
C ALA A 102 -15.32 -7.80 7.51
N PHE A 103 -14.08 -7.71 7.01
CA PHE A 103 -13.74 -8.01 5.61
C PHE A 103 -13.52 -9.51 5.35
N VAL A 104 -13.12 -10.27 6.37
CA VAL A 104 -12.75 -11.69 6.25
C VAL A 104 -13.93 -12.64 6.52
N ASN A 105 -14.99 -12.18 7.22
CA ASN A 105 -16.22 -12.94 7.48
C ASN A 105 -17.33 -12.59 6.48
#